data_AF-A0A0M2GH21-F1
#
_entry.id   AF-A0A0M2GH21-F1
#
_cell.length_a   1.000
_cell.length_b   1.000
_cell.length_c   1.000
_cell.angle_alpha   90.00
_cell.angle_beta   90.00
_cell.angle_gamma   90.00
#
_symmetry.space_group_name_H-M   'P 1'
#
loop_
_entity.id
_entity.type
_entity.pdbx_description
1 polymer ?
#
loop_
_entity_poly.entity_id
_entity_poly.type
_entity_poly.pdbx_seq_one_letter_code
_entity_poly.pdbx_strand_id
1 'polypeptide(L)'
;MEEARNVYMRKSPRPQQGKATELAESAWAIVLFCVACGAVAGALLPVLARLLLALPWAPLEGPVELLTSVPEPALTLGTVAVGVLGGLLLGFTAAHESLSVCVRDTHVTLTIRDSDQEFAREEISVFFRDGKQLVLLGPDSLELAREHCGLNWQRLADALTEHGYTWAREDPHHAEFRRWVPGTPGLPTGADALLRARAQVRKDEGSAEEARELRGELLRLGVVVRDEEKRQYVRVVAGDADG
;
A
#
# COMPACT_ATOMS: atom_id res chain seq x y z
N MET A 1 -7.23 -41.57 -25.62
CA MET A 1 -7.60 -42.09 -24.29
C MET A 1 -6.67 -41.43 -23.29
N GLU A 2 -6.94 -40.15 -23.04
CA GLU A 2 -6.39 -39.38 -21.94
C GLU A 2 -7.09 -39.84 -20.66
N GLU A 3 -6.34 -40.18 -19.61
CA GLU A 3 -6.80 -39.89 -18.26
C GLU A 3 -5.64 -39.40 -17.41
N ALA A 4 -5.95 -38.31 -16.73
CA ALA A 4 -5.02 -37.37 -16.18
C ALA A 4 -4.43 -37.84 -14.86
N ARG A 5 -3.15 -37.53 -14.72
CA ARG A 5 -2.34 -37.64 -13.52
C ARG A 5 -2.82 -36.60 -12.51
N ASN A 6 -3.82 -36.96 -11.70
CA ASN A 6 -4.29 -36.13 -10.59
C ASN A 6 -3.23 -36.09 -9.48
N VAL A 7 -2.49 -34.99 -9.44
CA VAL A 7 -1.63 -34.60 -8.32
C VAL A 7 -2.54 -34.32 -7.13
N TYR A 8 -2.45 -35.19 -6.11
CA TYR A 8 -3.08 -34.95 -4.82
C TYR A 8 -2.62 -33.60 -4.27
N MET A 9 -3.55 -32.64 -4.17
CA MET A 9 -3.42 -31.48 -3.30
C MET A 9 -3.12 -32.00 -1.88
N ARG A 10 -1.91 -31.75 -1.38
CA ARG A 10 -1.63 -31.81 0.06
C ARG A 10 -2.48 -30.72 0.71
N LYS A 11 -3.59 -31.14 1.32
CA LYS A 11 -4.34 -30.33 2.27
C LYS A 11 -3.42 -30.11 3.48
N SER A 12 -2.81 -28.93 3.57
CA SER A 12 -1.98 -28.55 4.71
C SER A 12 -2.77 -28.71 6.01
N PRO A 13 -2.17 -29.22 7.09
CA PRO A 13 -2.84 -29.34 8.38
C PRO A 13 -3.19 -27.94 8.90
N ARG A 14 -4.46 -27.69 9.22
CA ARG A 14 -4.88 -26.45 9.91
C ARG A 14 -4.16 -26.38 11.26
N PRO A 15 -3.31 -25.37 11.51
CA PRO A 15 -2.77 -25.16 12.84
C PRO A 15 -3.91 -24.83 13.81
N GLN A 16 -3.79 -25.33 15.03
CA GLN A 16 -4.79 -25.19 16.09
C GLN A 16 -5.18 -23.72 16.30
N GLN A 17 -6.48 -23.48 16.51
CA GLN A 17 -7.04 -22.17 16.81
C GLN A 17 -6.60 -21.71 18.21
N GLY A 18 -5.38 -21.16 18.31
CA GLY A 18 -5.07 -20.17 19.34
C GLY A 18 -5.96 -18.94 19.17
N LYS A 19 -6.11 -18.15 20.23
CA LYS A 19 -6.85 -16.87 20.20
C LYS A 19 -6.30 -16.06 19.01
N ALA A 20 -7.16 -15.74 18.05
CA ALA A 20 -6.77 -14.99 16.86
C ALA A 20 -7.41 -13.61 16.96
N THR A 21 -6.58 -12.57 16.81
CA THR A 21 -7.07 -11.20 16.73
C THR A 21 -6.95 -10.75 15.28
N GLU A 22 -8.09 -10.65 14.61
CA GLU A 22 -8.16 -10.13 13.24
C GLU A 22 -8.44 -8.63 13.27
N LEU A 23 -7.55 -7.88 12.62
CA LEU A 23 -7.65 -6.45 12.41
C LEU A 23 -7.74 -6.19 10.92
N ALA A 24 -8.96 -6.04 10.43
CA ALA A 24 -9.24 -5.65 9.06
C ALA A 24 -9.65 -4.18 9.00
N GLU A 25 -9.25 -3.48 7.95
CA GLU A 25 -9.87 -2.20 7.61
C GLU A 25 -11.34 -2.45 7.26
N SER A 26 -12.21 -1.53 7.70
CA SER A 26 -13.62 -1.65 7.33
C SER A 26 -13.78 -1.28 5.85
N ALA A 27 -13.73 -2.29 4.99
CA ALA A 27 -13.93 -2.17 3.54
C ALA A 27 -15.19 -1.35 3.21
N TRP A 28 -16.28 -1.57 3.96
CA TRP A 28 -17.51 -0.79 3.82
C TRP A 28 -17.35 0.67 4.20
N ALA A 29 -16.58 1.00 5.25
CA ALA A 29 -16.33 2.39 5.61
C ALA A 29 -15.53 3.13 4.51
N ILE A 30 -14.55 2.46 3.90
CA ILE A 30 -13.78 3.00 2.76
C ILE A 30 -14.71 3.25 1.57
N VAL A 31 -15.50 2.25 1.19
CA VAL A 31 -16.45 2.36 0.07
C VAL A 31 -17.46 3.47 0.31
N LEU A 32 -18.09 3.52 1.49
CA LEU A 32 -19.06 4.56 1.83
C LEU A 32 -18.44 5.96 1.83
N PHE A 33 -17.23 6.10 2.35
CA PHE A 33 -16.51 7.37 2.33
C PHE A 33 -16.20 7.83 0.89
N CYS A 34 -15.70 6.94 0.04
CA CYS A 34 -15.42 7.25 -1.37
C CYS A 34 -16.71 7.58 -2.14
N VAL A 35 -17.79 6.85 -1.91
CA VAL A 35 -19.11 7.13 -2.50
C VAL A 35 -19.65 8.48 -2.05
N ALA A 36 -19.55 8.81 -0.75
CA ALA A 36 -19.98 10.10 -0.22
C ALA A 36 -19.17 11.26 -0.83
N CYS A 37 -17.84 11.14 -0.88
CA CYS A 37 -16.97 12.12 -1.52
C CYS A 37 -17.29 12.27 -3.02
N GLY A 38 -17.50 11.14 -3.72
CA GLY A 38 -17.88 11.12 -5.12
C GLY A 38 -19.23 11.78 -5.38
N ALA A 39 -20.23 11.54 -4.54
CA ALA A 39 -21.54 12.19 -4.63
C ALA A 39 -21.44 13.71 -4.43
N VAL A 40 -20.68 14.16 -3.43
CA VAL A 40 -20.44 15.59 -3.16
C VAL A 40 -19.72 16.23 -4.34
N ALA A 41 -18.64 15.62 -4.84
CA ALA A 41 -17.93 16.12 -6.03
C ALA A 41 -18.85 16.18 -7.25
N GLY A 42 -19.67 15.15 -7.46
CA GLY A 42 -20.70 15.08 -8.50
C GLY A 42 -21.74 16.20 -8.41
N ALA A 43 -22.14 16.58 -7.20
CA ALA A 43 -23.08 17.69 -6.97
C ALA A 43 -22.42 19.07 -7.15
N LEU A 44 -21.13 19.20 -6.84
CA LEU A 44 -20.37 20.45 -7.01
C LEU A 44 -19.94 20.71 -8.47
N LEU A 45 -19.79 19.67 -9.29
CA LEU A 45 -19.44 19.79 -10.72
C LEU A 45 -20.27 20.84 -11.49
N PRO A 46 -21.61 20.81 -11.48
CA PRO A 46 -22.41 21.82 -12.20
C PRO A 46 -22.29 23.22 -11.62
N VAL A 47 -22.03 23.38 -10.32
CA VAL A 47 -21.81 24.69 -9.68
C VAL A 47 -20.47 25.27 -10.12
N LEU A 48 -19.41 24.46 -10.10
CA LEU A 48 -18.07 24.83 -10.57
C LEU A 48 -18.09 25.17 -12.07
N ALA A 49 -18.82 24.40 -12.87
CA ALA A 49 -18.98 24.66 -14.30
C ALA A 49 -19.64 26.04 -14.54
N ARG A 50 -20.71 26.38 -13.81
CA ARG A 50 -21.35 27.71 -13.89
C ARG A 50 -20.43 28.84 -13.44
N LEU A 51 -19.61 28.61 -12.41
CA LEU A 51 -18.64 29.59 -11.94
C LEU A 51 -17.52 29.83 -12.97
N LEU A 52 -17.04 28.77 -13.62
CA LEU A 52 -16.08 28.86 -14.72
C LEU A 52 -16.66 29.57 -15.94
N LEU A 53 -17.94 29.33 -16.25
CA LEU A 53 -18.65 30.00 -17.35
C LEU A 53 -18.85 31.50 -17.12
N ALA A 54 -18.90 31.94 -15.86
CA ALA A 54 -18.97 33.36 -15.53
C ALA A 54 -17.62 34.09 -15.73
N LEU A 55 -16.52 33.37 -16.00
CA LEU A 55 -15.22 33.97 -16.28
C LEU A 55 -15.07 34.27 -17.79
N PRO A 56 -14.76 35.53 -18.17
CA PRO A 56 -14.77 35.99 -19.58
C PRO A 56 -13.67 35.40 -20.49
N TRP A 57 -12.87 34.44 -20.01
CA TRP A 57 -11.68 33.93 -20.72
C TRP A 57 -11.61 32.39 -20.81
N ALA A 58 -12.70 31.67 -20.52
CA ALA A 58 -12.70 30.20 -20.47
C ALA A 58 -12.84 29.54 -21.86
N PRO A 59 -11.86 28.74 -22.33
CA PRO A 59 -11.86 28.10 -23.66
C PRO A 59 -12.47 26.68 -23.59
N LEU A 60 -13.72 26.54 -23.14
CA LEU A 60 -14.36 25.23 -22.90
C LEU A 60 -15.75 25.13 -23.54
N GLU A 61 -15.88 25.46 -24.83
CA GLU A 61 -17.19 25.47 -25.51
C GLU A 61 -17.86 24.08 -25.57
N GLY A 62 -17.09 23.00 -25.78
CA GLY A 62 -17.63 21.65 -26.00
C GLY A 62 -18.29 20.96 -24.79
N PRO A 63 -17.64 20.86 -23.62
CA PRO A 63 -18.25 20.21 -22.44
C PRO A 63 -19.42 21.02 -21.87
N VAL A 64 -19.40 22.33 -22.05
CA VAL A 64 -20.39 23.27 -21.54
C VAL A 64 -21.73 23.10 -22.25
N GLU A 65 -21.74 22.93 -23.57
CA GLU A 65 -22.97 22.72 -24.35
C GLU A 65 -23.73 21.46 -23.92
N LEU A 66 -23.00 20.39 -23.59
CA LEU A 66 -23.58 19.15 -23.04
C LEU A 66 -24.19 19.35 -21.64
N LEU A 67 -23.59 20.20 -20.80
CA LEU A 67 -24.19 20.54 -19.51
C LEU A 67 -25.40 21.46 -19.64
N THR A 68 -25.43 22.39 -20.60
CA THR A 68 -26.55 23.35 -20.76
C THR A 68 -27.75 22.79 -21.52
N SER A 69 -27.58 21.73 -22.30
CA SER A 69 -28.65 21.12 -23.11
C SER A 69 -29.55 20.15 -22.32
N VAL A 70 -29.13 19.72 -21.14
CA VAL A 70 -29.89 18.79 -20.29
C VAL A 70 -30.71 19.60 -19.27
N PRO A 71 -32.04 19.48 -19.25
CA PRO A 71 -32.88 20.20 -18.30
C PRO A 71 -32.67 19.71 -16.86
N GLU A 72 -32.76 20.63 -15.89
CA GLU A 72 -32.86 20.28 -14.47
C GLU A 72 -34.19 19.55 -14.21
N PRO A 73 -34.23 18.50 -13.38
CA PRO A 73 -33.17 18.00 -12.48
C PRO A 73 -32.26 16.92 -13.09
N ALA A 74 -32.44 16.55 -14.37
CA ALA A 74 -31.74 15.42 -14.98
C ALA A 74 -30.23 15.62 -15.07
N LEU A 75 -29.77 16.86 -15.28
CA LEU A 75 -28.35 17.21 -15.27
C LEU A 75 -27.71 16.94 -13.91
N THR A 76 -28.28 17.51 -12.84
CA THR A 76 -27.78 17.35 -11.47
C THR A 76 -27.81 15.88 -11.04
N LEU A 77 -28.90 15.16 -11.36
CA LEU A 77 -28.99 13.72 -11.09
C LEU A 77 -27.92 12.93 -11.87
N GLY A 78 -27.65 13.30 -13.12
CA GLY A 78 -26.63 12.69 -13.96
C GLY A 78 -25.21 12.88 -13.39
N THR A 79 -24.83 14.10 -13.02
CA THR A 79 -23.47 14.37 -12.48
C THR A 79 -23.26 13.73 -11.11
N VAL A 80 -24.29 13.71 -10.26
CA VAL A 80 -24.27 12.98 -8.98
C VAL A 80 -24.15 11.48 -9.23
N ALA A 81 -24.91 10.92 -10.18
CA ALA A 81 -24.81 9.49 -10.50
C ALA A 81 -23.41 9.11 -10.99
N VAL A 82 -22.80 9.92 -11.88
CA VAL A 82 -21.41 9.72 -12.33
C VAL A 82 -20.43 9.82 -11.15
N GLY A 83 -20.60 10.80 -10.27
CA GLY A 83 -19.79 10.95 -9.06
C GLY A 83 -19.90 9.77 -8.10
N VAL A 84 -21.11 9.26 -7.88
CA VAL A 84 -21.38 8.06 -7.07
C VAL A 84 -20.73 6.82 -7.69
N LEU A 85 -20.87 6.62 -9.00
CA LEU A 85 -20.26 5.49 -9.70
C LEU A 85 -18.72 5.55 -9.63
N GLY A 86 -18.15 6.74 -9.84
CA GLY A 86 -16.70 6.96 -9.68
C GLY A 86 -16.24 6.70 -8.24
N GLY A 87 -16.99 7.20 -7.25
CA GLY A 87 -16.72 6.95 -5.84
C GLY A 87 -16.83 5.47 -5.45
N LEU A 88 -17.79 4.74 -6.03
CA LEU A 88 -17.96 3.31 -5.82
C LEU A 88 -16.78 2.51 -6.41
N LEU A 89 -16.37 2.82 -7.64
CA LEU A 89 -15.24 2.17 -8.29
C LEU A 89 -13.96 2.40 -7.49
N LEU A 90 -13.67 3.65 -7.14
CA LEU A 90 -12.50 4.00 -6.31
C LEU A 90 -12.56 3.33 -4.93
N GLY A 91 -13.73 3.31 -4.30
CA GLY A 91 -13.93 2.67 -3.00
C GLY A 91 -13.69 1.18 -3.04
N PHE A 92 -14.14 0.49 -4.11
CA PHE A 92 -13.91 -0.94 -4.28
C PHE A 92 -12.43 -1.25 -4.51
N THR A 93 -11.75 -0.47 -5.36
CA THR A 93 -10.30 -0.59 -5.56
C THR A 93 -9.54 -0.36 -4.25
N ALA A 94 -9.86 0.70 -3.51
CA ALA A 94 -9.20 1.00 -2.24
C ALA A 94 -9.47 -0.08 -1.17
N ALA A 95 -10.68 -0.64 -1.12
CA ALA A 95 -11.00 -1.75 -0.23
C ALA A 95 -10.26 -3.05 -0.61
N HIS A 96 -10.09 -3.31 -1.91
CA HIS A 96 -9.33 -4.47 -2.40
C HIS A 96 -7.84 -4.38 -2.06
N GLU A 97 -7.31 -3.16 -2.03
CA GLU A 97 -5.93 -2.88 -1.63
C GLU A 97 -5.73 -2.72 -0.11
N SER A 98 -6.81 -2.86 0.68
CA SER A 98 -6.73 -2.66 2.13
C SER A 98 -6.02 -3.82 2.83
N LEU A 99 -5.24 -3.48 3.86
CA LEU A 99 -4.50 -4.45 4.64
C LEU A 99 -5.40 -5.05 5.73
N SER A 100 -5.42 -6.38 5.81
CA SER A 100 -5.88 -7.11 6.99
C SER A 100 -4.70 -7.78 7.68
N VAL A 101 -4.68 -7.71 9.01
CA VAL A 101 -3.67 -8.35 9.86
C VAL A 101 -4.35 -9.33 10.79
N CYS A 102 -4.04 -10.61 10.65
CA CYS A 102 -4.45 -11.66 11.57
C CYS A 102 -3.28 -12.02 12.48
N VAL A 103 -3.39 -11.67 13.76
CA VAL A 103 -2.35 -11.93 14.76
C VAL A 103 -2.74 -13.17 15.55
N ARG A 104 -1.82 -14.14 15.63
CA ARG A 104 -1.94 -15.35 16.45
C ARG A 104 -0.66 -15.52 17.26
N ASP A 105 -0.68 -16.37 18.28
CA ASP A 105 0.48 -16.57 19.16
C ASP A 105 1.73 -17.15 18.44
N THR A 106 1.55 -17.79 17.28
CA THR A 106 2.64 -18.49 16.56
C THR A 106 2.98 -17.89 15.19
N HIS A 107 2.08 -17.13 14.59
CA HIS A 107 2.27 -16.54 13.26
C HIS A 107 1.41 -15.29 13.10
N VAL A 108 1.84 -14.42 12.19
CA VAL A 108 1.07 -13.27 11.72
C VAL A 108 0.79 -13.46 10.24
N THR A 109 -0.46 -13.27 9.84
CA THR A 109 -0.87 -13.26 8.44
C THR A 109 -1.20 -11.83 8.03
N LEU A 110 -0.55 -11.35 6.97
CA LEU A 110 -0.89 -10.12 6.28
C LEU A 110 -1.65 -10.47 5.01
N THR A 111 -2.85 -9.95 4.85
CA THR A 111 -3.69 -10.16 3.65
C THR A 111 -3.85 -8.84 2.90
N ILE A 112 -3.46 -8.81 1.62
CA ILE A 112 -3.55 -7.64 0.73
C ILE A 112 -3.86 -8.10 -0.69
N ARG A 113 -4.82 -7.46 -1.39
CA ARG A 113 -5.13 -7.74 -2.80
C ARG A 113 -5.32 -9.26 -3.08
N ASP A 114 -5.98 -9.96 -2.17
CA ASP A 114 -6.18 -11.43 -2.16
C ASP A 114 -4.92 -12.30 -1.99
N SER A 115 -3.78 -11.70 -1.66
CA SER A 115 -2.54 -12.40 -1.32
C SER A 115 -2.37 -12.48 0.19
N ASP A 116 -2.25 -13.70 0.70
CA ASP A 116 -1.90 -13.98 2.09
C ASP A 116 -0.39 -14.19 2.21
N GLN A 117 0.25 -13.40 3.06
CA GLN A 117 1.64 -13.57 3.48
C GLN A 117 1.66 -13.99 4.95
N GLU A 118 2.08 -15.22 5.23
CA GLU A 118 2.19 -15.76 6.57
C GLU A 118 3.64 -15.72 7.04
N PHE A 119 3.87 -15.19 8.23
CA PHE A 119 5.18 -15.09 8.87
C PHE A 119 5.13 -15.78 10.23
N ALA A 120 6.03 -16.74 10.45
CA ALA A 120 6.17 -17.41 11.74
C ALA A 120 6.73 -16.44 12.78
N ARG A 121 6.40 -16.66 14.06
CA ARG A 121 6.85 -15.78 15.16
C ARG A 121 8.36 -15.68 15.24
N GLU A 122 9.08 -16.77 14.96
CA GLU A 122 10.54 -16.83 15.00
C GLU A 122 11.20 -16.06 13.87
N GLU A 123 10.48 -15.87 12.75
CA GLU A 123 10.94 -15.08 11.62
C GLU A 123 10.81 -13.58 11.89
N ILE A 124 10.04 -13.16 12.90
CA ILE A 124 9.76 -11.75 13.17
C ILE A 124 10.54 -11.28 14.40
N SER A 125 11.36 -10.24 14.24
CA SER A 125 12.05 -9.59 15.36
C SER A 125 11.24 -8.45 15.96
N VAL A 126 10.68 -7.57 15.12
CA VAL A 126 9.95 -6.37 15.54
C VAL A 126 9.00 -5.86 14.48
N PHE A 127 7.85 -5.36 14.93
CA PHE A 127 6.93 -4.56 14.15
C PHE A 127 7.12 -3.09 14.48
N PHE A 128 7.04 -2.21 13.48
CA PHE A 128 6.99 -0.78 13.72
C PHE A 128 6.18 -0.05 12.66
N ARG A 129 5.81 1.18 13.00
CA ARG A 129 5.15 2.12 12.10
C ARG A 129 6.18 3.01 11.42
N ASP A 130 6.10 3.10 10.10
CA ASP A 130 6.80 4.10 9.30
C ASP A 130 5.79 4.94 8.50
N GLY A 131 5.39 6.09 9.06
CA GLY A 131 4.38 6.95 8.44
C GLY A 131 2.99 6.29 8.36
N LYS A 132 2.59 5.86 7.17
CA LYS A 132 1.36 5.08 6.92
C LYS A 132 1.67 3.62 6.56
N GLN A 133 2.89 3.16 6.76
CA GLN A 133 3.31 1.79 6.46
C GLN A 133 3.57 1.00 7.73
N LEU A 134 3.10 -0.24 7.74
CA LEU A 134 3.47 -1.26 8.71
C LEU A 134 4.71 -1.97 8.18
N VAL A 135 5.75 -2.06 9.00
CA VAL A 135 7.01 -2.72 8.64
C VAL A 135 7.30 -3.84 9.63
N LEU A 136 7.68 -5.00 9.08
CA LEU A 136 8.10 -6.19 9.80
C LEU A 136 9.58 -6.41 9.53
N LEU A 137 10.39 -6.52 10.58
CA LEU A 137 11.79 -6.91 10.45
C LEU A 137 12.01 -8.35 10.85
N GLY A 138 12.95 -8.99 10.16
CA GLY A 138 13.51 -10.26 10.56
C GLY A 138 14.60 -10.12 11.63
N PRO A 139 15.07 -11.22 12.23
CA PRO A 139 16.23 -11.24 13.13
C PRO A 139 17.52 -10.71 12.48
N ASP A 140 17.62 -10.83 11.15
CA ASP A 140 18.69 -10.29 10.32
C ASP A 140 18.58 -8.77 10.11
N SER A 141 17.57 -8.11 10.67
CA SER A 141 17.26 -6.69 10.46
C SER A 141 16.87 -6.34 9.00
N LEU A 142 16.56 -7.32 8.15
CA LEU A 142 15.97 -7.08 6.84
C LEU A 142 14.44 -6.94 6.94
N GLU A 143 13.85 -6.22 5.99
CA GLU A 143 12.39 -6.08 5.90
C GLU A 143 11.80 -7.39 5.37
N LEU A 144 10.94 -8.04 6.16
CA LEU A 144 10.13 -9.18 5.70
C LEU A 144 8.95 -8.70 4.87
N ALA A 145 8.31 -7.63 5.34
CA ALA A 145 7.18 -6.99 4.69
C ALA A 145 7.11 -5.51 5.05
N ARG A 146 6.66 -4.70 4.09
CA ARG A 146 6.39 -3.28 4.22
C ARG A 146 5.11 -2.96 3.47
N GLU A 147 4.05 -2.67 4.19
CA GLU A 147 2.70 -2.58 3.63
C GLU A 147 1.98 -1.32 4.04
N HIS A 148 1.16 -0.77 3.14
CA HIS A 148 0.29 0.34 3.51
C HIS A 148 -0.69 -0.13 4.58
N CYS A 149 -0.87 0.69 5.62
CA CYS A 149 -1.71 0.36 6.76
C CYS A 149 -2.61 1.54 7.08
N GLY A 150 -3.90 1.35 6.85
CA GLY A 150 -4.99 2.22 7.28
C GLY A 150 -5.65 1.77 8.59
N LEU A 151 -5.14 0.71 9.23
CA LEU A 151 -5.59 0.26 10.55
C LEU A 151 -5.28 1.30 11.64
N ASN A 152 -6.02 1.22 12.74
CA ASN A 152 -5.71 2.01 13.93
C ASN A 152 -4.43 1.48 14.59
N TRP A 153 -3.38 2.31 14.58
CA TRP A 153 -2.06 1.96 15.12
C TRP A 153 -2.07 1.49 16.58
N GLN A 154 -2.91 2.09 17.43
CA GLN A 154 -2.98 1.71 18.84
C GLN A 154 -3.58 0.30 18.98
N ARG A 155 -4.69 0.04 18.29
CA ARG A 155 -5.32 -1.29 18.29
C ARG A 155 -4.38 -2.37 17.73
N LEU A 156 -3.62 -2.04 16.68
CA LEU A 156 -2.64 -2.94 16.10
C LEU A 156 -1.49 -3.24 17.07
N ALA A 157 -0.92 -2.21 17.69
CA ALA A 157 0.12 -2.37 18.70
C ALA A 157 -0.35 -3.18 19.90
N ASP A 158 -1.56 -2.90 20.41
CA ASP A 158 -2.16 -3.61 21.54
C ASP A 158 -2.38 -5.09 21.19
N ALA A 159 -2.93 -5.40 20.01
CA ALA A 159 -3.12 -6.78 19.56
C ALA A 159 -1.79 -7.53 19.42
N LEU A 160 -0.80 -6.92 18.75
CA LEU A 160 0.53 -7.53 18.59
C LEU A 160 1.19 -7.82 19.94
N THR A 161 1.16 -6.85 20.85
CA THR A 161 1.76 -7.01 22.18
C THR A 161 1.00 -7.99 23.07
N GLU A 162 -0.33 -8.08 22.97
CA GLU A 162 -1.14 -9.10 23.66
C GLU A 162 -0.76 -10.53 23.21
N HIS A 163 -0.42 -10.70 21.94
CA HIS A 163 0.07 -11.97 21.37
C HIS A 163 1.58 -12.17 21.54
N GLY A 164 2.28 -11.28 22.27
CA GLY A 164 3.69 -11.43 22.62
C GLY A 164 4.67 -11.09 21.48
N TYR A 165 4.25 -10.27 20.52
CA TYR A 165 5.13 -9.67 19.52
C TYR A 165 5.74 -8.35 20.01
N THR A 166 6.94 -8.05 19.53
CA THR A 166 7.62 -6.78 19.82
C THR A 166 7.06 -5.68 18.93
N TRP A 167 6.57 -4.59 19.54
CA TRP A 167 6.16 -3.38 18.84
C TRP A 167 7.08 -2.21 19.19
N ALA A 168 7.70 -1.60 18.18
CA ALA A 168 8.46 -0.36 18.32
C ALA A 168 7.66 0.83 17.76
N ARG A 169 7.76 1.99 18.43
CA ARG A 169 7.04 3.21 18.02
C ARG A 169 7.60 3.81 16.73
N GLU A 170 8.88 3.59 16.48
CA GLU A 170 9.63 4.07 15.32
C GLU A 170 10.62 3.00 14.86
N ASP A 171 11.22 3.22 13.70
CA ASP A 171 12.23 2.35 13.11
C ASP A 171 13.47 2.27 14.03
N PRO A 172 13.79 1.08 14.58
CA PRO A 172 14.96 0.91 15.44
C PRO A 172 16.29 1.26 14.76
N HIS A 173 16.34 1.17 13.42
CA HIS A 173 17.53 1.43 12.62
C HIS A 173 17.48 2.80 11.91
N HIS A 174 16.57 3.69 12.32
CA HIS A 174 16.40 5.01 11.71
C HIS A 174 17.73 5.78 11.55
N ALA A 175 18.59 5.74 12.58
CA ALA A 175 19.85 6.47 12.59
C ALA A 175 20.92 5.93 11.63
N GLU A 176 20.77 4.70 11.14
CA GLU A 176 21.72 4.06 10.22
C GLU A 176 21.44 4.40 8.74
N PHE A 177 20.26 4.95 8.45
CA PHE A 177 19.91 5.37 7.10
C PHE A 177 20.73 6.58 6.67
N ARG A 178 21.37 6.45 5.52
CA ARG A 178 22.10 7.54 4.86
C ARG A 178 21.47 7.86 3.53
N ARG A 179 21.45 9.14 3.17
CA ARG A 179 20.92 9.57 1.88
C ARG A 179 21.72 8.93 0.75
N TRP A 180 21.04 8.27 -0.17
CA TRP A 180 21.65 7.78 -1.39
C TRP A 180 21.82 8.91 -2.41
N VAL A 181 23.00 8.92 -3.02
CA VAL A 181 23.29 9.65 -4.25
C VAL A 181 24.00 8.71 -5.23
N PRO A 182 23.88 8.90 -6.54
CA PRO A 182 24.59 8.08 -7.52
C PRO A 182 26.09 7.98 -7.20
N GLY A 183 26.62 6.75 -7.12
CA GLY A 183 28.02 6.51 -6.76
C GLY A 183 28.32 6.56 -5.26
N THR A 184 27.32 6.40 -4.40
CA THR A 184 27.52 6.28 -2.95
C THR A 184 28.46 5.10 -2.64
N PRO A 185 29.58 5.31 -1.94
CA PRO A 185 30.52 4.24 -1.64
C PRO A 185 29.97 3.26 -0.59
N GLY A 186 30.49 2.03 -0.61
CA GLY A 186 30.10 0.98 0.34
C GLY A 186 28.70 0.41 0.09
N LEU A 187 28.24 0.44 -1.16
CA LEU A 187 27.07 -0.32 -1.61
C LEU A 187 27.53 -1.64 -2.24
N PRO A 188 26.78 -2.74 -2.05
CA PRO A 188 27.01 -4.00 -2.74
C PRO A 188 26.99 -3.83 -4.26
N THR A 189 27.70 -4.72 -4.96
CA THR A 189 27.75 -4.74 -6.42
C THR A 189 26.33 -4.83 -7.00
N GLY A 190 26.02 -3.96 -7.97
CA GLY A 190 24.70 -3.89 -8.61
C GLY A 190 23.66 -3.03 -7.89
N ALA A 191 23.79 -2.77 -6.58
CA ALA A 191 22.79 -2.01 -5.82
C ALA A 191 22.64 -0.56 -6.32
N ASP A 192 23.75 0.10 -6.68
CA ASP A 192 23.72 1.47 -7.21
C ASP A 192 23.02 1.57 -8.57
N ALA A 193 23.04 0.51 -9.39
CA ALA A 193 22.29 0.46 -10.65
C ALA A 193 20.78 0.30 -10.41
N LEU A 194 20.39 -0.59 -9.49
CA LEU A 194 18.99 -0.77 -9.09
C LEU A 194 18.41 0.50 -8.46
N LEU A 195 19.17 1.20 -7.61
CA LEU A 195 18.74 2.47 -7.01
C LEU A 195 18.51 3.58 -8.05
N ARG A 196 19.34 3.63 -9.11
CA ARG A 196 19.11 4.55 -10.26
C ARG A 196 17.87 4.19 -11.04
N ALA A 197 17.69 2.91 -11.38
CA ALA A 197 16.49 2.44 -12.08
C ALA A 197 15.24 2.80 -11.26
N ARG A 198 15.24 2.50 -9.97
CA ARG A 198 14.15 2.82 -9.04
C ARG A 198 13.89 4.32 -8.96
N ALA A 199 14.93 5.15 -8.92
CA ALA A 199 14.78 6.60 -8.91
C ALA A 199 14.10 7.15 -10.17
N GLN A 200 14.25 6.47 -11.32
CA GLN A 200 13.60 6.84 -12.57
C GLN A 200 12.13 6.41 -12.57
N VAL A 201 11.86 5.16 -12.23
CA VAL A 201 10.49 4.59 -12.15
C VAL A 201 9.60 5.40 -11.20
N ARG A 202 10.15 5.86 -10.06
CA ARG A 202 9.41 6.68 -9.08
C ARG A 202 8.95 8.05 -9.58
N LYS A 203 9.41 8.52 -10.74
CA LYS A 203 8.97 9.81 -11.30
C LYS A 203 7.62 9.72 -11.97
N ASP A 204 7.22 8.51 -12.36
CA ASP A 204 6.02 8.28 -13.14
C ASP A 204 4.85 7.88 -12.20
N GLU A 205 3.68 8.48 -12.44
CA GLU A 205 2.46 8.11 -11.72
C GLU A 205 2.01 6.71 -12.18
N GLY A 206 1.71 5.82 -11.23
CA GLY A 206 1.27 4.44 -11.51
C GLY A 206 2.38 3.38 -11.46
N SER A 207 3.66 3.76 -11.40
CA SER A 207 4.78 2.80 -11.41
C SER A 207 5.18 2.30 -10.02
N ALA A 208 4.26 2.32 -9.05
CA ALA A 208 4.53 1.95 -7.66
C ALA A 208 4.95 0.48 -7.51
N GLU A 209 4.36 -0.41 -8.31
CA GLU A 209 4.65 -1.85 -8.28
C GLU A 209 6.05 -2.17 -8.81
N GLU A 210 6.42 -1.65 -9.98
CA GLU A 210 7.78 -1.80 -10.53
C GLU A 210 8.83 -1.23 -9.55
N ALA A 211 8.50 -0.11 -8.91
CA ALA A 211 9.36 0.46 -7.89
C ALA A 211 9.51 -0.53 -6.70
N ARG A 212 8.42 -1.20 -6.28
CA ARG A 212 8.41 -2.19 -5.20
C ARG A 212 9.21 -3.45 -5.57
N GLU A 213 9.12 -3.93 -6.81
CA GLU A 213 9.93 -5.03 -7.33
C GLU A 213 11.43 -4.73 -7.20
N LEU A 214 11.86 -3.53 -7.62
CA LEU A 214 13.24 -3.08 -7.49
C LEU A 214 13.70 -2.96 -6.02
N ARG A 215 12.80 -2.63 -5.09
CA ARG A 215 13.10 -2.67 -3.64
C ARG A 215 13.34 -4.12 -3.18
N GLY A 216 12.56 -5.08 -3.67
CA GLY A 216 12.77 -6.50 -3.39
C GLY A 216 14.13 -7.01 -3.86
N GLU A 217 14.58 -6.59 -5.06
CA GLU A 217 15.94 -6.89 -5.54
C GLU A 217 17.03 -6.26 -4.66
N LEU A 218 16.80 -5.04 -4.18
CA LEU A 218 17.74 -4.38 -3.26
C LEU A 218 17.81 -5.09 -1.91
N LEU A 219 16.67 -5.58 -1.39
CA LEU A 219 16.63 -6.38 -0.17
C LEU A 219 17.41 -7.69 -0.32
N ARG A 220 17.34 -8.34 -1.49
CA ARG A 220 18.17 -9.53 -1.80
C ARG A 220 19.67 -9.25 -1.77
N LEU A 221 20.07 -8.01 -2.03
CA LEU A 221 21.46 -7.55 -1.92
C LEU A 221 21.82 -7.02 -0.52
N GLY A 222 20.94 -7.16 0.47
CA GLY A 222 21.15 -6.63 1.82
C GLY A 222 21.00 -5.11 1.93
N VAL A 223 20.37 -4.47 0.95
CA VAL A 223 20.16 -3.02 0.93
C VAL A 223 18.70 -2.70 1.25
N VAL A 224 18.48 -2.14 2.43
CA VAL A 224 17.17 -1.63 2.85
C VAL A 224 17.03 -0.19 2.37
N VAL A 225 15.95 0.10 1.67
CA VAL A 225 15.64 1.43 1.17
C VAL A 225 14.51 2.02 1.98
N ARG A 226 14.63 3.30 2.31
CA ARG A 226 13.57 4.15 2.87
C ARG A 226 13.37 5.35 1.97
N ASP A 227 12.11 5.69 1.70
CA ASP A 227 11.78 6.83 0.86
C ASP A 227 11.30 7.99 1.75
N GLU A 228 11.90 9.16 1.59
CA GLU A 228 11.41 10.39 2.20
C GLU A 228 11.24 11.44 1.10
N GLU A 229 10.02 11.90 0.90
CA GLU A 229 9.67 12.80 -0.19
C GLU A 229 10.19 12.29 -1.55
N LYS A 230 11.10 13.04 -2.18
CA LYS A 230 11.73 12.72 -3.47
C LYS A 230 13.11 12.07 -3.31
N ARG A 231 13.50 11.68 -2.10
CA ARG A 231 14.84 11.18 -1.78
C ARG A 231 14.78 9.72 -1.33
N GLN A 232 15.83 8.98 -1.69
CA GLN A 232 16.03 7.62 -1.23
C GLN A 232 17.13 7.62 -0.17
N TYR A 233 16.88 6.94 0.93
CA TYR A 233 17.83 6.66 1.98
C TYR A 233 18.07 5.16 2.02
N VAL A 234 19.32 4.79 2.29
CA VAL A 234 19.75 3.41 2.25
C VAL A 234 20.46 3.05 3.54
N ARG A 235 20.23 1.83 3.97
CA ARG A 235 20.99 1.15 5.00
C ARG A 235 21.46 -0.17 4.41
N VAL A 236 22.71 -0.52 4.67
CA VAL A 236 23.26 -1.83 4.29
C VAL A 236 23.24 -2.69 5.53
N VAL A 237 22.51 -3.80 5.46
CA VAL A 237 22.56 -4.85 6.47
C VAL A 237 23.79 -5.69 6.15
N ALA A 238 24.69 -5.85 7.13
CA ALA A 238 25.86 -6.68 6.95
C ALA A 238 25.44 -8.16 6.85
N GLY A 239 25.22 -8.64 5.62
CA GLY A 239 25.17 -10.05 5.27
C GLY A 239 26.36 -10.33 4.36
N ASP A 240 27.24 -11.25 4.79
CA ASP A 240 28.45 -11.74 4.12
C ASP A 240 28.74 -11.14 2.74
N ALA A 241 29.35 -9.95 2.73
CA ALA A 241 29.81 -9.28 1.53
C ALA A 241 31.16 -9.84 1.03
N ASP A 242 31.39 -11.14 1.21
CA ASP A 242 32.53 -11.88 0.68
C ASP A 242 32.07 -13.30 0.29
N GLY A 243 31.93 -13.50 -1.02
CA GLY A 243 31.70 -14.78 -1.69
C GLY A 243 32.05 -14.66 -3.16
#